data_AF-A0A9P7RY44-F1
#
_entry.id   AF-A0A9P7RY44-F1
#
_cell.length_a   1.000
_cell.length_b   1.000
_cell.length_c   1.000
_cell.angle_alpha   90.00
_cell.angle_beta   90.00
_cell.angle_gamma   90.00
#
_symmetry.space_group_name_H-M   'P 1'
#
loop_
_entity.id
_entity.type
_entity.pdbx_description
1 polymer ?
#
loop_
_entity_poly.entity_id
_entity_poly.type
_entity_poly.pdbx_seq_one_letter_code
_entity_poly.pdbx_strand_id
1 'polypeptide(L)'
;MGPVRTEKHSQHPSSSTKGKTNSNRTNSDPNVLPGVQKIKAAMRQARRLLAKDKLDADVRVHTERKLKSLELDLAKAEESRRERTFATKYHKIKFFERQKVSRKIKQAKRKLAEDEDSSKQRLQSELFDLRVDLNYILHYPKTKKYISLFPPEVRKGQEKPADDSAATNAERGEVRNWIREQMEKGALPGEPESTLQQENGITKKRVALKPHVKWDKHEVEQADESDSYARGEEKDDFFGDDDDEDEDS
;
A
#
# COMPACT_ATOMS: atom_id res chain seq x y z
N MET A 1 58.15 -32.88 33.06
CA MET A 1 57.15 -33.90 32.70
C MET A 1 55.83 -33.19 32.43
N GLY A 2 55.35 -33.23 31.19
CA GLY A 2 54.08 -32.62 30.79
C GLY A 2 52.94 -33.65 30.76
N PRO A 3 51.67 -33.25 30.92
CA PRO A 3 50.57 -34.17 31.10
C PRO A 3 50.22 -34.93 29.80
N VAL A 4 49.94 -36.21 29.97
CA VAL A 4 49.72 -37.22 28.92
C VAL A 4 48.28 -37.11 28.39
N ARG A 5 48.16 -37.03 27.05
CA ARG A 5 46.89 -36.96 26.32
C ARG A 5 46.20 -38.32 26.35
N THR A 6 45.03 -38.42 26.97
CA THR A 6 44.18 -39.62 26.91
C THR A 6 43.22 -39.52 25.72
N GLU A 7 43.19 -40.57 24.88
CA GLU A 7 42.23 -40.74 23.81
C GLU A 7 40.89 -41.22 24.39
N LYS A 8 39.84 -40.40 24.28
CA LYS A 8 38.46 -40.84 24.50
C LYS A 8 37.82 -41.10 23.14
N HIS A 9 37.59 -42.37 22.88
CA HIS A 9 36.81 -42.87 21.76
C HIS A 9 35.32 -42.62 22.05
N SER A 10 34.68 -41.64 21.42
CA SER A 10 33.22 -41.56 21.33
C SER A 10 32.78 -41.86 19.90
N GLN A 11 32.17 -43.01 19.71
CA GLN A 11 31.46 -43.33 18.47
C GLN A 11 30.08 -42.67 18.54
N HIS A 12 29.90 -41.59 17.79
CA HIS A 12 28.57 -41.10 17.43
C HIS A 12 28.29 -41.53 15.98
N PRO A 13 27.18 -42.23 15.69
CA PRO A 13 26.81 -42.58 14.33
C PRO A 13 26.42 -41.31 13.56
N SER A 14 27.13 -41.02 12.48
CA SER A 14 26.80 -39.94 11.55
C SER A 14 25.51 -40.26 10.79
N SER A 15 24.38 -39.70 11.23
CA SER A 15 23.17 -39.64 10.42
C SER A 15 23.37 -38.60 9.32
N SER A 16 23.68 -39.08 8.12
CA SER A 16 23.77 -38.27 6.91
C SER A 16 22.36 -37.92 6.41
N THR A 17 21.67 -37.02 7.11
CA THR A 17 20.42 -36.46 6.62
C THR A 17 20.75 -35.45 5.52
N LYS A 18 20.98 -35.93 4.29
CA LYS A 18 20.97 -35.10 3.09
C LYS A 18 19.58 -34.47 2.99
N GLY A 19 19.43 -33.28 3.54
CA GLY A 19 18.27 -32.43 3.32
C GLY A 19 18.12 -32.21 1.83
N LYS A 20 17.12 -32.88 1.22
CA LYS A 20 16.65 -32.56 -0.12
C LYS A 20 16.15 -31.12 -0.05
N THR A 21 16.96 -30.18 -0.52
CA THR A 21 16.51 -28.82 -0.77
C THR A 21 15.40 -28.93 -1.80
N ASN A 22 14.17 -28.75 -1.33
CA ASN A 22 12.99 -28.72 -2.16
C ASN A 22 13.08 -27.43 -2.98
N SER A 23 13.84 -27.44 -4.08
CA SER A 23 13.90 -26.32 -5.01
C SER A 23 12.55 -26.31 -5.71
N ASN A 24 11.57 -25.67 -5.07
CA ASN A 24 10.31 -25.35 -5.70
C ASN A 24 10.67 -24.36 -6.82
N ARG A 25 10.95 -24.90 -8.00
CA ARG A 25 11.07 -24.16 -9.25
C ARG A 25 9.69 -23.58 -9.48
N THR A 26 9.46 -22.40 -8.92
CA THR A 26 8.25 -21.64 -9.21
C THR A 26 8.24 -21.44 -10.71
N ASN A 27 7.30 -22.11 -11.39
CA ASN A 27 6.90 -21.79 -12.75
C ASN A 27 6.41 -20.35 -12.71
N SER A 28 7.35 -19.42 -12.84
CA SER A 28 7.05 -18.00 -12.93
C SER A 28 6.38 -17.81 -14.27
N ASP A 29 5.13 -17.37 -14.22
CA ASP A 29 4.37 -16.91 -15.36
C ASP A 29 5.27 -16.02 -16.25
N PRO A 30 5.43 -16.30 -17.56
CA PRO A 30 6.34 -15.55 -18.43
C PRO A 30 5.99 -14.06 -18.52
N ASN A 31 4.80 -13.67 -18.09
CA ASN A 31 4.31 -12.31 -18.09
C ASN A 31 4.65 -11.54 -16.79
N VAL A 32 5.14 -12.20 -15.74
CA VAL A 32 5.51 -11.55 -14.49
C VAL A 32 7.00 -11.22 -14.51
N LEU A 33 7.30 -9.92 -14.43
CA LEU A 33 8.69 -9.45 -14.37
C LEU A 33 9.45 -10.17 -13.23
N PRO A 34 10.63 -10.72 -13.51
CA PRO A 34 11.43 -11.39 -12.49
C PRO A 34 11.80 -10.41 -11.37
N GLY A 35 11.98 -10.93 -10.15
CA GLY A 35 12.34 -10.08 -9.01
C GLY A 35 13.59 -9.22 -9.27
N VAL A 36 13.63 -8.01 -8.71
CA VAL A 36 14.68 -7.00 -8.95
C VAL A 36 16.10 -7.59 -8.81
N GLN A 37 16.31 -8.47 -7.84
CA GLN A 37 17.58 -9.14 -7.60
C GLN A 37 17.98 -10.08 -8.76
N LYS A 38 17.02 -10.79 -9.35
CA LYS A 38 17.24 -11.66 -10.53
C LYS A 38 17.60 -10.83 -11.76
N ILE A 39 16.92 -9.70 -12.00
CA ILE A 39 17.24 -8.78 -13.08
C ILE A 39 18.66 -8.22 -12.92
N LYS A 40 19.01 -7.74 -11.71
CA LYS A 40 20.36 -7.25 -11.40
C LYS A 40 21.44 -8.32 -11.57
N ALA A 41 21.14 -9.58 -11.21
CA ALA A 41 22.06 -10.69 -11.44
C ALA A 41 22.27 -10.97 -12.95
N ALA A 42 21.20 -11.00 -13.73
CA ALA A 42 21.26 -11.17 -15.19
C ALA A 42 22.02 -10.04 -15.88
N MET A 43 21.84 -8.79 -15.44
CA MET A 43 22.61 -7.64 -15.93
C MET A 43 24.10 -7.78 -15.65
N ARG A 44 24.49 -8.19 -14.42
CA ARG A 44 25.90 -8.43 -14.08
C ARG A 44 26.50 -9.53 -14.96
N GLN A 45 25.75 -10.59 -15.23
CA GLN A 45 26.19 -11.67 -16.12
C GLN A 45 26.36 -11.17 -17.56
N ALA A 46 25.41 -10.39 -18.08
CA ALA A 46 25.51 -9.80 -19.42
C ALA A 46 26.72 -8.86 -19.54
N ARG A 47 26.95 -7.99 -18.55
CA ARG A 47 28.13 -7.11 -18.49
C ARG A 47 29.44 -7.89 -18.43
N ARG A 48 29.51 -8.96 -17.63
CA ARG A 48 30.68 -9.86 -17.59
C ARG A 48 30.92 -10.58 -18.92
N LEU A 49 29.86 -10.92 -19.65
CA LEU A 49 29.98 -11.57 -20.96
C LEU A 49 30.51 -10.60 -22.02
N LEU A 50 30.02 -9.35 -22.02
CA LEU A 50 30.51 -8.28 -22.90
C LEU A 50 31.95 -7.85 -22.61
N ALA A 51 32.42 -8.02 -21.37
CA ALA A 51 33.79 -7.72 -20.98
C ALA A 51 34.84 -8.76 -21.47
N LYS A 52 34.42 -9.85 -22.14
CA LYS A 52 35.37 -10.84 -22.68
C LYS A 52 35.89 -10.39 -24.04
N ASP A 53 37.21 -10.47 -24.23
CA ASP A 53 37.88 -10.00 -25.46
C ASP A 53 37.56 -10.85 -26.70
N LYS A 54 37.35 -12.16 -26.52
CA LYS A 54 37.03 -13.10 -27.60
C LYS A 54 35.55 -13.44 -27.59
N LEU A 55 34.73 -12.55 -28.13
CA LEU A 55 33.28 -12.75 -28.27
C LEU A 55 32.88 -12.61 -29.75
N ASP A 56 32.08 -13.55 -30.25
CA ASP A 56 31.52 -13.47 -31.60
C ASP A 56 30.62 -12.22 -31.75
N ALA A 57 30.60 -11.64 -32.95
CA ALA A 57 29.91 -10.39 -33.22
C ALA A 57 28.40 -10.50 -33.01
N ASP A 58 27.79 -11.62 -33.41
CA ASP A 58 26.36 -11.87 -33.21
C ASP A 58 26.00 -11.99 -31.72
N VAL A 59 26.83 -12.72 -30.96
CA VAL A 59 26.66 -12.85 -29.50
C VAL A 59 26.81 -11.49 -28.81
N ARG A 60 27.73 -10.63 -29.26
CA ARG A 60 27.88 -9.27 -28.74
C ARG A 60 26.63 -8.43 -28.96
N VAL A 61 26.11 -8.39 -30.19
CA VAL A 61 24.89 -7.62 -30.51
C VAL A 61 23.68 -8.15 -29.73
N HIS A 62 23.51 -9.47 -29.64
CA HIS A 62 22.41 -10.07 -28.87
C HIS A 62 22.51 -9.72 -27.37
N THR A 63 23.71 -9.78 -26.79
CA THR A 63 23.92 -9.50 -25.37
C THR A 63 23.77 -8.02 -25.04
N GLU A 64 24.15 -7.11 -25.93
CA GLU A 64 23.86 -5.66 -25.81
C GLU A 64 22.35 -5.37 -25.86
N ARG A 65 21.62 -5.98 -26.80
CA ARG A 65 20.15 -5.86 -26.88
C ARG A 65 19.50 -6.39 -25.60
N LYS A 66 19.95 -7.53 -25.12
CA LYS A 66 19.48 -8.13 -23.85
C LYS A 66 19.78 -7.24 -22.65
N LEU A 67 20.97 -6.65 -22.59
CA LEU A 67 21.35 -5.73 -21.52
C LEU A 67 20.42 -4.51 -21.50
N LYS A 68 20.14 -3.89 -22.65
CA LYS A 68 19.17 -2.79 -22.76
C LYS A 68 17.77 -3.20 -22.30
N SER A 69 17.30 -4.39 -22.71
CA SER A 69 16.00 -4.92 -22.23
C SER A 69 15.97 -5.06 -20.71
N LEU A 70 17.02 -5.64 -20.12
CA LEU A 70 17.12 -5.83 -18.67
C LEU A 70 17.18 -4.50 -17.91
N GLU A 71 17.77 -3.45 -18.48
CA GLU A 71 17.78 -2.11 -17.90
C GLU A 71 16.38 -1.48 -17.87
N LEU A 72 15.62 -1.62 -18.95
CA LEU A 72 14.21 -1.19 -18.99
C LEU A 72 13.36 -1.97 -17.99
N ASP A 73 13.55 -3.28 -17.89
CA ASP A 73 12.83 -4.14 -16.94
C ASP A 73 13.17 -3.79 -15.49
N LEU A 74 14.43 -3.46 -15.21
CA LEU A 74 14.88 -2.99 -13.90
C LEU A 74 14.16 -1.69 -13.53
N ALA A 75 14.12 -0.71 -14.43
CA ALA A 75 13.47 0.57 -14.19
C ALA A 75 11.98 0.40 -13.85
N LYS A 76 11.25 -0.42 -14.64
CA LYS A 76 9.85 -0.77 -14.39
C LYS A 76 9.65 -1.49 -13.06
N ALA A 77 10.52 -2.45 -12.73
CA ALA A 77 10.43 -3.20 -11.48
C ALA A 77 10.69 -2.30 -10.25
N GLU A 78 11.63 -1.36 -10.35
CA GLU A 78 11.90 -0.38 -9.29
C GLU A 78 10.77 0.64 -9.14
N GLU A 79 10.16 1.09 -10.24
CA GLU A 79 8.97 1.93 -10.21
C GLU A 79 7.80 1.20 -9.55
N SER A 80 7.47 -0.02 -9.98
CA SER A 80 6.41 -0.82 -9.35
C SER A 80 6.68 -1.06 -7.86
N ARG A 81 7.95 -1.24 -7.47
CA ARG A 81 8.31 -1.37 -6.05
C ARG A 81 8.04 -0.06 -5.29
N ARG A 82 8.44 1.09 -5.86
CA ARG A 82 8.17 2.42 -5.27
C ARG A 82 6.66 2.65 -5.12
N GLU A 83 5.89 2.38 -6.16
CA GLU A 83 4.43 2.48 -6.12
C GLU A 83 3.81 1.62 -5.03
N ARG A 84 4.25 0.35 -4.88
CA ARG A 84 3.77 -0.52 -3.80
C ARG A 84 4.11 0.04 -2.43
N THR A 85 5.33 0.54 -2.24
CA THR A 85 5.73 1.13 -0.95
C THR A 85 4.89 2.36 -0.60
N PHE A 86 4.62 3.25 -1.56
CA PHE A 86 3.77 4.41 -1.32
C PHE A 86 2.30 4.05 -1.17
N ALA A 87 1.81 3.07 -1.93
CA ALA A 87 0.45 2.56 -1.77
C ALA A 87 0.24 2.09 -0.34
N THR A 88 1.10 1.24 0.22
CA THR A 88 0.99 0.78 1.62
C THR A 88 1.15 1.92 2.62
N LYS A 89 2.18 2.77 2.45
CA LYS A 89 2.49 3.87 3.39
C LYS A 89 1.33 4.87 3.50
N TYR A 90 0.75 5.25 2.38
CA TYR A 90 -0.31 6.28 2.33
C TYR A 90 -1.72 5.70 2.29
N HIS A 91 -1.89 4.37 2.25
CA HIS A 91 -3.19 3.72 2.17
C HIS A 91 -4.16 4.23 3.25
N LYS A 92 -3.72 4.21 4.52
CA LYS A 92 -4.55 4.62 5.66
C LYS A 92 -4.89 6.10 5.62
N ILE A 93 -3.91 6.96 5.33
CA ILE A 93 -4.12 8.41 5.22
C ILE A 93 -5.15 8.71 4.11
N LYS A 94 -4.93 8.16 2.90
CA LYS A 94 -5.85 8.32 1.77
C LYS A 94 -7.24 7.75 2.08
N PHE A 95 -7.34 6.65 2.82
CA PHE A 95 -8.61 6.07 3.24
C PHE A 95 -9.41 7.02 4.14
N PHE A 96 -8.80 7.57 5.19
CA PHE A 96 -9.49 8.49 6.09
C PHE A 96 -9.89 9.79 5.40
N GLU A 97 -9.03 10.35 4.56
CA GLU A 97 -9.37 11.54 3.78
C GLU A 97 -10.49 11.24 2.79
N ARG A 98 -10.45 10.10 2.10
CA ARG A 98 -11.53 9.68 1.20
C ARG A 98 -12.86 9.59 1.93
N GLN A 99 -12.89 8.94 3.10
CA GLN A 99 -14.10 8.84 3.92
C GLN A 99 -14.61 10.23 4.34
N LYS A 100 -13.69 11.13 4.74
CA LYS A 100 -14.04 12.50 5.14
C LYS A 100 -14.66 13.28 3.97
N VAL A 101 -14.02 13.27 2.80
CA VAL A 101 -14.52 13.96 1.61
C VAL A 101 -15.83 13.33 1.12
N SER A 102 -15.95 12.00 1.07
CA SER A 102 -17.20 11.33 0.72
C SER A 102 -18.36 11.71 1.66
N ARG A 103 -18.11 11.86 2.96
CA ARG A 103 -19.13 12.33 3.92
C ARG A 103 -19.53 13.78 3.65
N LYS A 104 -18.56 14.67 3.40
CA LYS A 104 -18.83 16.07 3.05
C LYS A 104 -19.63 16.20 1.74
N ILE A 105 -19.29 15.43 0.71
CA ILE A 105 -20.07 15.39 -0.55
C ILE A 105 -21.51 14.98 -0.27
N LYS A 106 -21.75 13.95 0.55
CA LYS A 106 -23.12 13.54 0.92
C LYS A 106 -23.88 14.64 1.66
N GLN A 107 -23.22 15.33 2.59
CA GLN A 107 -23.81 16.45 3.31
C GLN A 107 -24.15 17.63 2.38
N ALA A 108 -23.23 17.99 1.48
CA ALA A 108 -23.45 19.04 0.49
C ALA A 108 -24.60 18.69 -0.47
N LYS A 109 -24.69 17.44 -0.93
CA LYS A 109 -25.84 16.96 -1.73
C LYS A 109 -27.16 17.07 -0.98
N ARG A 110 -27.19 16.73 0.30
CA ARG A 110 -28.40 16.84 1.13
C ARG A 110 -28.82 18.30 1.31
N LYS A 111 -27.89 19.19 1.66
CA LYS A 111 -28.16 20.63 1.77
C LYS A 111 -28.69 21.22 0.47
N LEU A 112 -28.12 20.82 -0.68
CA LEU A 112 -28.58 21.27 -1.99
C LEU A 112 -30.01 20.82 -2.31
N ALA A 113 -30.48 19.72 -1.72
CA ALA A 113 -31.86 19.24 -1.86
C ALA A 113 -32.85 19.95 -0.92
N GLU A 114 -32.36 20.52 0.19
CA GLU A 114 -33.17 21.18 1.24
C GLU A 114 -33.29 22.70 1.05
N ASP A 115 -32.31 23.37 0.43
CA ASP A 115 -32.25 24.84 0.30
C ASP A 115 -33.05 25.42 -0.88
N GLU A 116 -33.68 26.59 -0.68
CA GLU A 116 -34.34 27.40 -1.72
C GLU A 116 -33.42 28.55 -2.25
N ASP A 117 -33.05 28.39 -3.52
CA ASP A 117 -32.42 29.28 -4.52
C ASP A 117 -31.20 30.17 -4.20
N SER A 118 -31.15 30.90 -3.08
CA SER A 118 -30.10 31.92 -2.89
C SER A 118 -28.71 31.37 -2.54
N SER A 119 -28.64 30.20 -1.90
CA SER A 119 -27.40 29.50 -1.52
C SER A 119 -26.97 28.42 -2.51
N LYS A 120 -27.84 28.04 -3.46
CA LYS A 120 -27.63 26.87 -4.35
C LYS A 120 -26.35 26.97 -5.17
N GLN A 121 -26.04 28.14 -5.73
CA GLN A 121 -24.84 28.32 -6.55
C GLN A 121 -23.55 28.16 -5.72
N ARG A 122 -23.54 28.67 -4.47
CA ARG A 122 -22.40 28.50 -3.55
C ARG A 122 -22.21 27.03 -3.16
N LEU A 123 -23.31 26.35 -2.83
CA LEU A 123 -23.30 24.91 -2.50
C LEU A 123 -22.86 24.03 -3.67
N GLN A 124 -23.25 24.38 -4.91
CA GLN A 124 -22.80 23.67 -6.12
C GLN A 124 -21.29 23.86 -6.35
N SER A 125 -20.77 25.07 -6.16
CA SER A 125 -19.33 25.32 -6.22
C SER A 125 -18.57 24.53 -5.15
N GLU A 126 -19.07 24.52 -3.92
CA GLU A 126 -18.47 23.72 -2.83
C GLU A 126 -18.50 22.22 -3.14
N LEU A 127 -19.63 21.71 -3.68
CA LEU A 127 -19.76 20.33 -4.12
C LEU A 127 -18.72 19.98 -5.19
N PHE A 128 -18.50 20.88 -6.16
CA PHE A 128 -17.50 20.70 -7.19
C PHE A 128 -16.08 20.66 -6.61
N ASP A 129 -15.73 21.58 -5.71
CA ASP A 129 -14.43 21.57 -5.04
C ASP A 129 -14.19 20.28 -4.23
N LEU A 130 -15.23 19.78 -3.54
CA LEU A 130 -15.16 18.50 -2.83
C LEU A 130 -14.97 17.31 -3.80
N ARG A 131 -15.53 17.37 -5.01
CA ARG A 131 -15.32 16.35 -6.05
C ARG A 131 -13.89 16.40 -6.60
N VAL A 132 -13.32 17.59 -6.80
CA VAL A 132 -11.91 17.77 -7.14
C VAL A 132 -11.03 17.16 -6.03
N ASP A 133 -11.35 17.39 -4.76
CA ASP A 133 -10.61 16.80 -3.63
C ASP A 133 -10.73 15.27 -3.59
N LEU A 134 -11.89 14.71 -3.91
CA LEU A 134 -12.07 13.26 -3.99
C LEU A 134 -11.23 12.66 -5.12
N ASN A 135 -11.24 13.31 -6.29
CA ASN A 135 -10.39 12.91 -7.43
C ASN A 135 -8.91 13.06 -7.13
N TYR A 136 -8.52 14.08 -6.35
CA TYR A 136 -7.16 14.23 -5.82
C TYR A 136 -6.73 13.01 -5.02
N ILE A 137 -7.56 12.55 -4.09
CA ILE A 137 -7.23 11.37 -3.29
C ILE A 137 -7.24 10.09 -4.15
N LEU A 138 -8.10 9.98 -5.15
CA LEU A 138 -8.17 8.79 -6.01
C LEU A 138 -6.97 8.70 -6.98
N HIS A 139 -6.72 9.76 -7.72
CA HIS A 139 -5.84 9.79 -8.88
C HIS A 139 -4.48 10.46 -8.62
N TYR A 140 -4.13 10.69 -7.33
CA TYR A 140 -2.79 11.18 -6.98
C TYR A 140 -1.68 10.30 -7.60
N PRO A 141 -0.62 10.88 -8.19
CA PRO A 141 0.48 10.12 -8.79
C PRO A 141 1.08 9.09 -7.84
N LYS A 142 1.11 7.82 -8.27
CA LYS A 142 1.57 6.69 -7.44
C LYS A 142 3.08 6.71 -7.17
N THR A 143 3.83 7.46 -7.97
CA THR A 143 5.28 7.60 -7.91
C THR A 143 5.75 8.76 -7.04
N LYS A 144 4.83 9.64 -6.60
CA LYS A 144 5.13 10.80 -5.76
C LYS A 144 4.66 10.59 -4.31
N LYS A 145 5.28 11.32 -3.39
CA LYS A 145 4.89 11.37 -1.97
C LYS A 145 3.49 11.99 -1.86
N TYR A 146 2.55 11.29 -1.23
CA TYR A 146 1.20 11.85 -1.06
C TYR A 146 1.23 13.06 -0.12
N ILE A 147 0.62 14.17 -0.56
CA ILE A 147 0.42 15.38 0.22
C ILE A 147 -1.02 15.38 0.75
N SER A 148 -1.17 15.22 2.06
CA SER A 148 -2.45 15.19 2.77
C SER A 148 -3.20 16.51 2.64
N LEU A 149 -4.51 16.43 2.36
CA LEU A 149 -5.43 17.58 2.33
C LEU A 149 -5.86 18.01 3.73
N PHE A 150 -5.94 17.06 4.68
CA PHE A 150 -6.35 17.29 6.06
C PHE A 150 -5.30 16.78 7.05
N PRO A 151 -4.14 17.45 7.16
CA PRO A 151 -3.09 16.99 8.05
C PRO A 151 -3.55 16.98 9.51
N PRO A 152 -3.24 15.93 10.29
CA PRO A 152 -3.70 15.80 11.67
C PRO A 152 -3.12 16.89 12.58
N GLU A 153 -1.98 17.47 12.23
CA GLU A 153 -1.32 18.52 13.00
C GLU A 153 -2.20 19.79 13.07
N VAL A 154 -2.83 20.15 11.96
CA VAL A 154 -3.77 21.28 11.88
C VAL A 154 -5.00 21.04 12.77
N ARG A 155 -5.42 19.79 12.95
CA ARG A 155 -6.56 19.44 13.83
C ARG A 155 -6.22 19.59 15.32
N LYS A 156 -4.95 19.40 15.69
CA LYS A 156 -4.49 19.47 17.09
C LYS A 156 -3.95 20.86 17.47
N GLY A 157 -4.11 21.87 16.61
CA GLY A 157 -3.61 23.22 16.85
C GLY A 157 -2.07 23.31 16.85
N GLN A 158 -1.37 22.30 16.34
CA GLN A 158 0.08 22.32 16.21
C GLN A 158 0.46 22.88 14.84
N GLU A 159 1.07 24.06 14.82
CA GLU A 159 1.58 24.68 13.60
C GLU A 159 2.73 23.83 13.02
N LYS A 160 2.70 23.63 11.70
CA LYS A 160 3.83 23.06 10.98
C LYS A 160 4.90 24.13 10.79
N PRO A 161 6.19 23.77 10.70
CA PRO A 161 7.22 24.71 10.28
C PRO A 161 6.82 25.35 8.93
N ALA A 162 6.85 26.69 8.89
CA ALA A 162 6.24 27.49 7.84
C ALA A 162 6.84 27.22 6.43
N ASP A 163 8.14 26.91 6.35
CA ASP A 163 8.86 26.75 5.08
C ASP A 163 8.48 25.50 4.29
N ASP A 164 8.26 24.36 4.96
CA ASP A 164 7.79 23.14 4.28
C ASP A 164 6.32 23.26 3.84
N SER A 165 5.55 24.16 4.46
CA SER A 165 4.12 24.29 4.22
C SER A 165 3.82 24.99 2.89
N ALA A 166 4.60 26.01 2.52
CA ALA A 166 4.34 26.82 1.33
C ALA A 166 4.61 26.03 0.04
N ALA A 167 5.78 25.39 -0.07
CA ALA A 167 6.13 24.54 -1.21
C ALA A 167 5.19 23.35 -1.34
N THR A 168 4.87 22.67 -0.22
CA THR A 168 3.92 21.55 -0.20
C THR A 168 2.50 21.99 -0.60
N ASN A 169 2.08 23.20 -0.22
CA ASN A 169 0.78 23.75 -0.61
C ASN A 169 0.76 24.15 -2.09
N ALA A 170 1.86 24.67 -2.64
CA ALA A 170 2.01 24.96 -4.06
C ALA A 170 1.89 23.67 -4.91
N GLU A 171 2.65 22.63 -4.56
CA GLU A 171 2.56 21.32 -5.23
C GLU A 171 1.15 20.72 -5.14
N ARG A 172 0.47 20.87 -3.99
CA ARG A 172 -0.93 20.46 -3.84
C ARG A 172 -1.84 21.24 -4.79
N GLY A 173 -1.65 22.55 -4.89
CA GLY A 173 -2.40 23.43 -5.78
C GLY A 173 -2.24 23.03 -7.25
N GLU A 174 -1.01 22.78 -7.69
CA GLU A 174 -0.71 22.31 -9.05
C GLU A 174 -1.44 21.02 -9.38
N VAL A 175 -1.38 20.02 -8.50
CA VAL A 175 -2.05 18.73 -8.73
C VAL A 175 -3.58 18.90 -8.73
N ARG A 176 -4.14 19.75 -7.84
CA ARG A 176 -5.59 20.03 -7.86
C ARG A 176 -6.03 20.74 -9.14
N ASN A 177 -5.23 21.68 -9.64
CA ASN A 177 -5.51 22.37 -10.89
C ASN A 177 -5.46 21.42 -12.09
N TRP A 178 -4.43 20.56 -12.14
CA TRP A 178 -4.35 19.50 -13.15
C TRP A 178 -5.59 18.59 -13.12
N ILE A 179 -6.08 18.22 -11.93
CA ILE A 179 -7.30 17.41 -11.78
C ILE A 179 -8.53 18.15 -12.26
N ARG A 180 -8.65 19.45 -11.95
CA ARG A 180 -9.76 20.28 -12.44
C ARG A 180 -9.79 20.28 -13.96
N GLU A 181 -8.65 20.50 -14.62
CA GLU A 181 -8.56 20.41 -16.07
C GLU A 181 -8.92 19.02 -16.62
N GLN A 182 -8.49 17.94 -15.95
CA GLN A 182 -8.84 16.58 -16.37
C GLN A 182 -10.33 16.28 -16.19
N MET A 183 -10.99 16.85 -15.19
CA MET A 183 -12.43 16.76 -14.99
C MET A 183 -13.18 17.54 -16.07
N GLU A 184 -12.73 18.75 -16.41
CA GLU A 184 -13.31 19.58 -17.48
C GLU A 184 -13.17 18.92 -18.86
N LYS A 185 -12.02 18.28 -19.11
CA LYS A 185 -11.77 17.48 -20.33
C LYS A 185 -12.54 16.16 -20.36
N GLY A 186 -13.21 15.77 -19.26
CA GLY A 186 -13.94 14.51 -19.13
C GLY A 186 -13.06 13.25 -19.01
N ALA A 187 -11.75 13.41 -18.83
CA ALA A 187 -10.81 12.29 -18.62
C ALA A 187 -10.93 11.70 -17.20
N LEU A 188 -11.34 12.52 -16.22
CA LEU A 188 -11.70 12.09 -14.88
C LEU A 188 -13.21 12.20 -14.65
N PRO A 189 -13.80 11.32 -13.83
CA PRO A 189 -15.23 11.36 -13.57
C PRO A 189 -15.62 12.66 -12.85
N GLY A 190 -16.66 13.32 -13.36
CA GLY A 190 -17.27 14.49 -12.71
C GLY A 190 -17.97 14.17 -11.39
N GLU A 191 -18.43 12.92 -11.24
CA GLU A 191 -19.05 12.39 -10.02
C GLU A 191 -18.30 11.17 -9.47
N PRO A 192 -17.09 11.36 -8.92
CA PRO A 192 -16.26 10.25 -8.43
C PRO A 192 -16.93 9.41 -7.32
N GLU A 193 -17.89 9.98 -6.60
CA GLU A 193 -18.67 9.29 -5.57
C GLU A 193 -19.54 8.15 -6.12
N SER A 194 -20.04 8.29 -7.35
CA SER A 194 -20.96 7.34 -7.96
C SER A 194 -20.21 6.07 -8.38
N THR A 195 -19.03 6.23 -9.00
CA THR A 195 -18.14 5.12 -9.36
C THR A 195 -17.66 4.35 -8.11
N LEU A 196 -17.28 5.07 -7.05
CA LEU A 196 -16.85 4.42 -5.81
C LEU A 196 -17.95 3.61 -5.11
N GLN A 197 -19.20 4.06 -5.18
CA GLN A 197 -20.32 3.30 -4.63
C GLN A 197 -20.59 2.01 -5.40
N GLN A 198 -20.44 2.04 -6.73
CA GLN A 198 -20.53 0.84 -7.56
C GLN A 198 -19.42 -0.17 -7.25
N GLU A 199 -18.17 0.28 -7.15
CA GLU A 199 -17.03 -0.58 -6.79
C GLU A 199 -17.17 -1.21 -5.39
N ASN A 200 -17.63 -0.43 -4.42
CA ASN A 200 -17.92 -0.92 -3.07
C ASN A 200 -19.10 -1.92 -3.05
N GLY A 201 -20.10 -1.73 -3.91
CA GLY A 201 -21.20 -2.69 -4.08
C GLY A 201 -20.73 -4.02 -4.68
N ILE A 202 -19.86 -3.97 -5.69
CA ILE A 202 -19.29 -5.15 -6.34
C ILE A 202 -18.42 -5.95 -5.37
N THR A 203 -17.56 -5.29 -4.59
CA THR A 203 -16.72 -5.96 -3.59
C THR A 203 -17.55 -6.61 -2.49
N LYS A 204 -18.62 -5.95 -1.98
CA LYS A 204 -19.56 -6.56 -1.03
C LYS A 204 -20.27 -7.78 -1.60
N LYS A 205 -20.75 -7.72 -2.85
CA LYS A 205 -21.34 -8.88 -3.55
C LYS A 205 -20.35 -10.04 -3.67
N ARG A 206 -19.09 -9.77 -4.04
CA ARG A 206 -18.03 -10.79 -4.17
C ARG A 206 -17.65 -11.44 -2.84
N VAL A 207 -17.70 -10.71 -1.72
CA VAL A 207 -17.47 -11.27 -0.39
C VAL A 207 -18.65 -12.15 0.05
N ALA A 208 -19.89 -11.73 -0.23
CA ALA A 208 -21.09 -12.51 0.07
C ALA A 208 -21.21 -13.82 -0.75
N LEU A 209 -20.64 -13.85 -1.96
CA LEU A 209 -20.61 -15.04 -2.85
C LEU A 209 -19.53 -16.07 -2.48
N LYS A 210 -18.63 -15.78 -1.53
CA LYS A 210 -17.68 -16.79 -1.05
C LYS A 210 -18.44 -17.74 -0.13
N PRO A 211 -18.53 -19.05 -0.43
CA PRO A 211 -19.12 -20.00 0.49
C PRO A 211 -18.32 -19.95 1.79
N HIS A 212 -19.01 -19.72 2.90
CA HIS A 212 -18.44 -19.86 4.23
C HIS A 212 -18.10 -21.35 4.42
N VAL A 213 -16.85 -21.73 4.14
CA VAL A 213 -16.35 -23.07 4.44
C VAL A 213 -16.29 -23.17 5.97
N LYS A 214 -17.31 -23.79 6.55
CA LYS A 214 -17.24 -24.27 7.94
C LYS A 214 -16.08 -25.25 7.99
N TRP A 215 -15.02 -24.88 8.68
CA TRP A 215 -13.96 -25.82 9.03
C TRP A 215 -14.54 -26.79 10.06
N ASP A 216 -14.96 -27.97 9.59
CA ASP A 216 -15.28 -29.10 10.47
C ASP A 216 -13.99 -29.56 11.14
N LYS A 217 -13.94 -29.40 12.46
CA LYS A 217 -12.85 -29.83 13.32
C LYS A 217 -13.01 -31.33 13.57
N HIS A 218 -12.35 -32.16 12.77
CA HIS A 218 -12.13 -33.55 13.13
C HIS A 218 -10.89 -33.68 14.03
N GLU A 219 -11.08 -34.40 15.12
CA GLU A 219 -10.13 -34.75 16.18
C GLU A 219 -8.81 -35.31 15.64
N VAL A 220 -7.71 -34.78 16.17
CA VAL A 220 -6.49 -35.55 16.41
C VAL A 220 -6.03 -35.20 17.83
N GLU A 221 -6.09 -36.18 18.71
CA GLU A 221 -5.72 -36.11 20.12
C GLU A 221 -4.19 -36.14 20.31
N GLN A 222 -3.73 -35.34 21.29
CA GLN A 222 -2.56 -35.47 22.18
C GLN A 222 -1.13 -35.49 21.55
N ALA A 223 -0.09 -34.84 22.08
CA ALA A 223 0.13 -33.97 23.24
C ALA A 223 1.51 -33.29 23.08
N ASP A 224 1.68 -32.08 23.61
CA ASP A 224 2.89 -31.52 24.26
C ASP A 224 2.67 -30.01 24.52
N GLU A 225 3.15 -29.56 25.67
CA GLU A 225 2.72 -28.42 26.46
C GLU A 225 3.79 -27.32 26.52
N SER A 226 3.36 -26.08 26.76
CA SER A 226 4.11 -24.87 27.15
C SER A 226 4.66 -23.95 26.03
N ASP A 227 4.00 -22.80 25.82
CA ASP A 227 4.49 -21.53 26.38
C ASP A 227 3.41 -20.43 26.28
N SER A 228 2.90 -19.97 27.42
CA SER A 228 1.80 -19.00 27.52
C SER A 228 2.34 -17.58 27.65
N TYR A 229 2.30 -16.79 26.57
CA TYR A 229 2.44 -15.33 26.67
C TYR A 229 1.10 -14.70 27.04
N ALA A 230 1.00 -14.27 28.30
CA ALA A 230 -0.09 -13.48 28.86
C ALA A 230 -0.31 -12.19 28.05
N ARG A 231 -1.50 -12.05 27.47
CA ARG A 231 -2.00 -10.79 26.93
C ARG A 231 -2.85 -10.14 28.02
N GLY A 232 -2.28 -9.15 28.70
CA GLY A 232 -3.03 -8.28 29.59
C GLY A 232 -4.12 -7.54 28.81
N GLU A 233 -5.37 -7.78 29.18
CA GLU A 233 -6.51 -6.97 28.79
C GLU A 233 -6.56 -5.78 29.75
N GLU A 234 -6.01 -4.64 29.33
CA GLU A 234 -6.35 -3.36 29.94
C GLU A 234 -7.75 -2.98 29.48
N LYS A 235 -8.69 -3.00 30.43
CA LYS A 235 -9.99 -2.34 30.29
C LYS A 235 -9.74 -0.84 30.29
N ASP A 236 -9.98 -0.20 29.17
CA ASP A 236 -9.90 1.25 29.03
C ASP A 236 -11.26 1.83 29.47
N ASP A 237 -11.27 2.55 30.59
CA ASP A 237 -12.39 3.36 31.13
C ASP A 237 -12.66 4.58 30.22
N PHE A 238 -12.89 4.33 28.93
CA PHE A 238 -12.99 5.36 27.90
C PHE A 238 -14.41 5.97 27.77
N PHE A 239 -15.41 5.43 28.47
CA PHE A 239 -16.74 6.03 28.56
C PHE A 239 -17.04 6.30 30.03
N GLY A 240 -16.53 7.43 30.51
CA GLY A 240 -17.06 8.08 31.71
C GLY A 240 -18.51 8.45 31.45
N ASP A 241 -19.36 7.81 32.24
CA ASP A 241 -20.75 8.10 32.51
C ASP A 241 -20.84 9.56 33.00
N ASP A 242 -21.23 10.48 32.11
CA ASP A 242 -21.64 11.84 32.47
C ASP A 242 -23.17 11.72 32.66
N ASP A 243 -23.54 11.14 33.81
CA ASP A 243 -24.92 11.08 34.29
C ASP A 243 -25.22 12.39 35.03
N ASP A 244 -26.37 12.95 34.69
CA ASP A 244 -26.89 14.23 35.12
C ASP A 244 -27.12 14.27 36.65
N GLU A 245 -26.57 15.26 37.36
CA GLU A 245 -27.06 15.66 38.68
C GLU A 245 -27.34 17.18 38.71
N ASP A 246 -28.60 17.50 38.42
CA ASP A 246 -29.29 18.67 38.96
C ASP A 246 -29.37 18.54 40.49
N GLU A 247 -28.87 19.52 41.25
CA GLU A 247 -29.38 19.77 42.60
C GLU A 247 -29.21 21.24 43.04
N ASP A 248 -30.34 21.79 43.52
CA ASP A 248 -30.60 23.14 43.99
C ASP A 248 -29.62 23.67 45.05
N SER A 249 -29.29 24.97 44.95
CA SER A 249 -29.27 25.95 46.06
C SER A 249 -29.14 27.39 45.56
#